data_AF-A0A1R2AUI8-F1
#
_entry.id   AF-A0A1R2AUI8-F1
#
_cell.length_a   1.000
_cell.length_b   1.000
_cell.length_c   1.000
_cell.angle_alpha   90.00
_cell.angle_beta   90.00
_cell.angle_gamma   90.00
#
_symmetry.space_group_name_H-M   'P 1'
#
loop_
_entity.id
_entity.type
_entity.pdbx_description
1 polymer ?
#
loop_
_entity_poly.entity_id
_entity_poly.type
_entity_poly.pdbx_seq_one_letter_code
_entity_poly.pdbx_strand_id
1 'polypeptide(L)'
;MFLLLIALVSAIKPETKEDSCYMLSSHLVRTITDEIRDYVYANPYLKETEVRIKSIEESFWHCMDKMTDKEALEISKNSRKEYSKYMHLFKVDLQKFKSIEDVRLSKEFIEKRSQISKRISFMNKPSRGGEL
;
A
#
# COMPACT_ATOMS: atom_id res chain seq x y z
N MET A 1 -10.41 -38.69 25.15
CA MET A 1 -10.29 -38.68 23.68
C MET A 1 -10.30 -37.22 23.24
N PHE A 2 -9.13 -36.57 23.22
CA PHE A 2 -8.99 -35.16 22.84
C PHE A 2 -8.79 -35.08 21.33
N LEU A 3 -9.84 -34.70 20.61
CA LEU A 3 -9.75 -34.32 19.20
C LEU A 3 -9.12 -32.93 19.14
N LEU A 4 -7.80 -32.90 18.93
CA LEU A 4 -7.06 -31.71 18.53
C LEU A 4 -7.59 -31.28 17.15
N LEU A 5 -8.52 -30.33 17.14
CA LEU A 5 -8.83 -29.49 15.99
C LEU A 5 -7.57 -28.67 15.67
N ILE A 6 -6.69 -29.26 14.87
CA ILE A 6 -5.65 -28.51 14.17
C ILE A 6 -6.39 -27.71 13.10
N ALA A 7 -6.90 -26.55 13.51
CA ALA A 7 -7.24 -25.50 12.57
C ALA A 7 -5.95 -25.20 11.80
N LEU A 8 -5.90 -25.66 10.54
CA LEU A 8 -4.98 -25.18 9.52
C LEU A 8 -5.26 -23.69 9.31
N VAL A 9 -4.85 -22.86 10.27
CA VAL A 9 -4.67 -21.44 10.04
C VAL A 9 -3.47 -21.39 9.12
N SER A 10 -3.73 -21.34 7.82
CA SER A 10 -2.74 -20.96 6.82
C SER A 10 -2.13 -19.65 7.31
N ALA A 11 -0.96 -19.72 7.95
CA ALA A 11 -0.32 -18.55 8.51
C ALA A 11 -0.06 -17.59 7.35
N ILE A 12 -0.83 -16.51 7.31
CA ILE A 12 -0.65 -15.48 6.31
C ILE A 12 0.73 -14.90 6.57
N LYS A 13 1.57 -14.93 5.54
CA LYS A 13 2.90 -14.34 5.61
C LYS A 13 2.73 -12.87 5.99
N PRO A 14 3.42 -12.35 7.04
CA PRO A 14 3.30 -10.95 7.44
C PRO A 14 3.48 -9.97 6.26
N GLU A 15 4.30 -10.37 5.28
CA GLU A 15 4.57 -9.64 4.05
C GLU A 15 3.33 -9.49 3.14
N THR A 16 2.35 -10.40 3.21
CA THR A 16 1.11 -10.32 2.43
C THR A 16 0.30 -9.07 2.80
N LYS A 17 0.28 -8.71 4.09
CA LYS A 17 -0.40 -7.49 4.55
C LYS A 17 0.33 -6.25 4.07
N GLU A 18 1.66 -6.23 4.19
CA GLU A 18 2.49 -5.12 3.68
C GLU A 18 2.30 -4.91 2.18
N ASP A 19 2.39 -5.98 1.40
CA ASP A 19 2.28 -5.91 -0.05
C ASP A 19 0.88 -5.45 -0.47
N SER A 20 -0.18 -5.97 0.16
CA SER A 20 -1.57 -5.57 -0.09
C SER A 20 -1.80 -4.11 0.26
N CYS A 21 -1.35 -3.65 1.44
CA CYS A 21 -1.49 -2.27 1.86
C CYS A 21 -0.73 -1.30 0.96
N TYR A 22 0.46 -1.67 0.50
CA TYR A 22 1.23 -0.84 -0.41
C TYR A 22 0.60 -0.75 -1.81
N MET A 23 0.10 -1.87 -2.34
CA MET A 23 -0.62 -1.91 -3.61
C MET A 23 -1.91 -1.11 -3.54
N LEU A 24 -2.69 -1.26 -2.47
CA LEU A 24 -3.93 -0.52 -2.26
C LEU A 24 -3.65 0.98 -2.15
N SER A 25 -2.72 1.39 -1.28
CA SER A 25 -2.36 2.81 -1.09
C SER A 25 -1.83 3.44 -2.38
N SER A 26 -0.99 2.73 -3.12
CA SER A 26 -0.48 3.19 -4.41
C SER A 26 -1.59 3.35 -5.46
N HIS A 27 -2.59 2.46 -5.45
CA HIS A 27 -3.72 2.56 -6.37
C HIS A 27 -4.62 3.75 -6.02
N LEU A 28 -4.92 3.95 -4.74
CA LEU A 28 -5.83 4.99 -4.28
C LEU A 28 -5.21 6.39 -4.36
N VAL A 29 -3.89 6.53 -4.18
CA VAL A 29 -3.20 7.78 -4.51
C VAL A 29 -3.25 8.08 -6.02
N ARG A 30 -3.29 7.05 -6.88
CA ARG A 30 -3.49 7.29 -8.32
C ARG A 30 -4.89 7.82 -8.61
N THR A 31 -5.92 7.39 -7.88
CA THR A 31 -7.29 7.87 -8.10
C THR A 31 -7.47 9.33 -7.69
N ILE A 32 -6.76 9.82 -6.68
CA ILE A 32 -6.80 11.24 -6.25
C ILE A 32 -5.65 12.10 -6.85
N THR A 33 -5.08 11.68 -7.98
CA THR A 33 -3.91 12.39 -8.56
C THR A 33 -4.24 13.84 -8.94
N ASP A 34 -5.44 14.09 -9.45
CA ASP A 34 -5.83 15.45 -9.85
C ASP A 34 -6.02 16.36 -8.62
N GLU A 35 -6.61 15.85 -7.53
CA GLU A 35 -6.71 16.58 -6.25
C GLU A 35 -5.32 16.95 -5.68
N ILE A 36 -4.36 16.02 -5.77
CA ILE A 36 -2.98 16.29 -5.36
C ILE A 36 -2.35 17.37 -6.24
N ARG A 37 -2.59 17.34 -7.55
CA ARG A 37 -2.08 18.35 -8.49
C ARG A 37 -2.64 19.72 -8.16
N ASP A 38 -3.95 19.82 -7.94
CA ASP A 38 -4.63 21.07 -7.60
C ASP A 38 -4.12 21.62 -6.26
N TYR A 39 -3.94 20.74 -5.27
CA TYR A 39 -3.36 21.12 -3.97
C TYR A 39 -1.94 21.67 -4.12
N VAL A 40 -1.07 21.02 -4.91
CA VAL A 40 0.30 21.48 -5.16
C VAL A 40 0.32 22.79 -5.94
N TYR A 41 -0.61 22.98 -6.88
CA TYR A 41 -0.75 24.25 -7.61
C TYR A 41 -1.04 25.41 -6.66
N ALA A 42 -1.87 25.19 -5.64
CA ALA A 42 -2.14 26.16 -4.58
C ALA A 42 -0.98 26.32 -3.57
N ASN A 43 -0.03 25.37 -3.53
CA ASN A 43 1.07 25.32 -2.57
C ASN A 43 2.43 25.11 -3.29
N PRO A 44 2.96 26.14 -3.99
CA PRO A 44 4.05 25.99 -4.95
C PRO A 44 5.42 25.59 -4.35
N TYR A 45 5.56 25.62 -3.02
CA TYR A 45 6.76 25.13 -2.33
C TYR A 45 6.79 23.60 -2.17
N LEU A 46 5.69 22.92 -2.47
CA LEU A 46 5.60 21.46 -2.49
C LEU A 46 5.81 20.93 -3.90
N LYS A 47 6.34 19.71 -4.00
CA LYS A 47 6.42 18.98 -5.28
C LYS A 47 5.37 17.88 -5.33
N GLU A 48 4.70 17.75 -6.47
CA GLU A 48 3.68 16.71 -6.70
C GLU A 48 4.22 15.32 -6.37
N THR A 49 5.42 14.98 -6.83
CA THR A 49 6.04 13.67 -6.56
C THR A 49 6.24 13.42 -5.06
N GLU A 50 6.64 14.43 -4.29
CA GLU A 50 6.87 14.30 -2.84
C GLU A 50 5.54 14.12 -2.09
N VAL A 51 4.53 14.94 -2.42
CA VAL A 51 3.17 14.81 -1.87
C VAL A 51 2.57 13.44 -2.21
N ARG A 52 2.68 12.97 -3.45
CA ARG A 52 2.16 11.66 -3.85
C ARG A 52 2.80 10.53 -3.04
N ILE A 53 4.12 10.52 -2.90
CA ILE A 53 4.80 9.44 -2.16
C ILE A 53 4.46 9.54 -0.66
N LYS A 54 4.34 10.75 -0.11
CA LYS A 54 3.91 10.94 1.28
C LYS A 54 2.47 10.44 1.51
N SER A 55 1.56 10.73 0.60
CA SER A 55 0.18 10.22 0.64
C SER A 55 0.14 8.68 0.61
N ILE A 56 1.03 8.04 -0.15
CA ILE A 56 1.16 6.57 -0.14
C ILE A 56 1.63 6.10 1.24
N GLU A 57 2.60 6.78 1.86
CA GLU A 57 3.08 6.45 3.20
C GLU A 57 1.96 6.57 4.26
N GLU A 58 1.25 7.69 4.32
CA GLU A 58 0.17 7.88 5.31
C GLU A 58 -0.92 6.82 5.16
N SER A 59 -1.35 6.60 3.92
CA SER A 59 -2.34 5.58 3.60
C SER A 59 -1.82 4.18 3.92
N PHE A 60 -0.55 3.89 3.65
CA PHE A 60 0.06 2.59 3.93
C PHE A 60 0.02 2.28 5.43
N TRP A 61 0.44 3.23 6.27
CA TRP A 61 0.43 3.03 7.72
C TRP A 61 -0.98 2.92 8.28
N HIS A 62 -1.92 3.74 7.77
CA HIS A 62 -3.31 3.62 8.16
C HIS A 62 -3.89 2.25 7.79
N CYS A 63 -3.60 1.77 6.58
CA CYS A 63 -3.96 0.46 6.12
C CYS A 63 -3.36 -0.65 7.01
N MET A 64 -2.06 -0.57 7.35
CA MET A 64 -1.39 -1.56 8.19
C MET A 64 -2.00 -1.66 9.60
N ASP A 65 -2.48 -0.53 10.15
CA ASP A 65 -3.17 -0.46 11.44
C ASP A 65 -4.59 -1.06 11.37
N LYS A 66 -5.34 -0.77 10.29
CA LYS A 66 -6.77 -1.12 10.20
C LYS A 66 -7.08 -2.44 9.53
N MET A 67 -6.26 -2.85 8.55
CA MET A 67 -6.52 -4.04 7.74
C MET A 67 -6.40 -5.30 8.58
N THR A 68 -7.33 -6.24 8.40
CA THR A 68 -7.22 -7.59 8.95
C THR A 68 -6.44 -8.50 8.02
N ASP A 69 -5.88 -9.59 8.54
CA ASP A 69 -5.15 -10.56 7.71
C ASP A 69 -6.06 -11.19 6.65
N LYS A 70 -7.35 -11.39 6.96
CA LYS A 70 -8.36 -11.88 6.01
C LYS A 70 -8.50 -10.93 4.82
N GLU A 71 -8.65 -9.63 5.06
CA GLU A 71 -8.75 -8.62 4.01
C GLU A 71 -7.45 -8.53 3.19
N ALA A 72 -6.30 -8.61 3.84
CA ALA A 72 -5.01 -8.68 3.15
C ALA A 72 -4.95 -9.87 2.19
N LEU A 73 -5.39 -11.05 2.63
CA LEU A 73 -5.42 -12.25 1.79
C LEU A 73 -6.39 -12.09 0.62
N GLU A 74 -7.57 -11.51 0.84
CA GLU A 74 -8.54 -11.23 -0.23
C GLU A 74 -7.95 -10.25 -1.26
N ILE A 75 -7.36 -9.15 -0.83
CA ILE A 75 -6.73 -8.15 -1.72
C ILE A 75 -5.59 -8.76 -2.53
N SER A 76 -4.77 -9.61 -1.90
CA SER A 76 -3.65 -10.28 -2.59
C SER A 76 -4.12 -11.21 -3.73
N LYS A 77 -5.36 -11.71 -3.65
CA LYS A 77 -5.97 -12.62 -4.63
C LYS A 77 -6.85 -11.89 -5.64
N ASN A 78 -7.35 -10.70 -5.29
CA ASN A 78 -8.32 -9.96 -6.08
C ASN A 78 -7.67 -9.12 -7.18
N SER A 79 -8.42 -8.92 -8.27
CA SER A 79 -8.03 -7.99 -9.31
C SER A 79 -8.15 -6.54 -8.82
N ARG A 80 -7.30 -5.65 -9.34
CA ARG A 80 -7.29 -4.21 -9.00
C ARG A 80 -8.65 -3.51 -9.14
N LYS A 81 -9.58 -4.08 -9.93
CA LYS A 81 -10.92 -3.52 -10.17
C LYS A 81 -11.81 -3.49 -8.91
N GLU A 82 -11.47 -4.26 -7.88
CA GLU A 82 -12.26 -4.32 -6.65
C GLU A 82 -11.72 -3.47 -5.50
N TYR A 83 -10.66 -2.68 -5.74
CA TYR A 83 -10.00 -1.91 -4.68
C TYR A 83 -10.88 -0.82 -4.07
N SER A 84 -11.93 -0.39 -4.78
CA SER A 84 -12.94 0.52 -4.25
C SER A 84 -13.69 -0.02 -3.02
N LYS A 85 -13.81 -1.35 -2.86
CA LYS A 85 -14.41 -1.96 -1.66
C LYS A 85 -13.61 -1.65 -0.39
N TYR A 86 -12.32 -1.37 -0.54
CA TYR A 86 -11.38 -1.14 0.54
C TYR A 86 -11.05 0.34 0.75
N MET A 87 -11.90 1.26 0.24
CA MET A 87 -11.68 2.70 0.42
C MET A 87 -11.59 3.13 1.88
N HIS A 88 -12.24 2.40 2.79
CA HIS A 88 -12.17 2.68 4.22
C HIS A 88 -10.78 2.46 4.83
N LEU A 89 -9.87 1.76 4.14
CA LEU A 89 -8.47 1.56 4.54
C LEU A 89 -7.54 2.63 3.97
N PHE A 90 -8.09 3.60 3.23
CA PHE A 90 -7.36 4.74 2.69
C PHE A 90 -7.55 5.97 3.57
N LYS A 91 -6.45 6.62 3.90
CA LYS A 91 -6.48 7.91 4.59
C LYS A 91 -5.38 8.80 4.08
N VAL A 92 -5.79 9.89 3.44
CA VAL A 92 -4.91 10.99 3.02
C VAL A 92 -5.62 12.28 3.35
N ASP A 93 -4.95 13.15 4.10
CA ASP A 93 -5.43 14.49 4.40
C ASP A 93 -4.38 15.49 3.90
N LEU A 94 -4.61 16.00 2.68
CA LEU A 94 -3.66 16.89 2.02
C LEU A 94 -3.40 18.17 2.83
N GLN A 95 -4.36 18.60 3.65
CA GLN A 95 -4.24 19.82 4.46
C GLN A 95 -3.18 19.70 5.58
N LYS A 96 -2.67 18.49 5.84
CA LYS A 96 -1.53 18.28 6.74
C LYS A 96 -0.19 18.70 6.13
N PHE A 97 -0.07 18.75 4.81
CA PHE A 97 1.21 19.00 4.14
C PHE A 97 1.48 20.50 4.03
N LYS A 98 1.74 21.14 5.16
CA LYS A 98 1.89 22.60 5.24
C LYS A 98 3.30 23.06 4.88
N SER A 99 4.27 22.15 4.86
CA SER A 99 5.69 22.42 4.63
C SER A 99 6.40 21.26 3.92
N ILE A 100 7.63 21.53 3.46
CA ILE A 100 8.51 20.51 2.87
C ILE A 100 8.85 19.41 3.90
N GLU A 101 8.88 19.75 5.18
CA GLU A 101 9.14 18.78 6.25
C GLU A 101 8.01 17.77 6.40
N ASP A 102 6.76 18.21 6.20
CA ASP A 102 5.57 17.35 6.32
C ASP A 102 5.51 16.28 5.22
N VAL A 103 6.13 16.54 4.06
CA VAL A 103 6.21 15.59 2.94
C VAL A 103 7.46 14.70 2.96
N ARG A 104 8.31 14.82 4.00
CA ARG A 104 9.43 13.90 4.17
C ARG A 104 8.94 12.52 4.57
N LEU A 105 9.52 11.51 3.92
CA LEU A 105 9.23 10.11 4.22
C LEU A 105 9.95 9.67 5.49
N SER A 106 9.30 8.81 6.28
CA SER A 106 10.01 8.14 7.36
C SER A 106 11.09 7.20 6.82
N LYS A 107 12.16 7.01 7.60
CA LYS A 107 13.21 6.04 7.27
C LYS A 107 12.65 4.62 7.15
N GLU A 108 11.72 4.27 8.05
CA GLU A 108 11.06 2.98 8.06
C GLU A 108 10.27 2.73 6.76
N PHE A 109 9.48 3.71 6.30
CA PHE A 109 8.74 3.55 5.05
C PHE A 109 9.65 3.43 3.84
N ILE A 110 10.77 4.17 3.80
CA ILE A 110 11.76 4.05 2.72
C ILE A 110 12.31 2.61 2.66
N GLU A 111 12.65 2.02 3.80
CA GLU A 111 13.15 0.66 3.88
C GLU A 111 12.08 -0.36 3.46
N LYS A 112 10.88 -0.27 4.04
CA LYS A 112 9.75 -1.16 3.70
C LYS A 112 9.41 -1.08 2.21
N ARG A 113 9.30 0.13 1.65
CA ARG A 113 9.02 0.34 0.22
C ARG A 113 10.03 -0.37 -0.68
N SER A 114 11.32 -0.33 -0.32
CA SER A 114 12.37 -1.04 -1.04
C SER A 114 12.17 -2.56 -1.01
N GLN A 115 11.89 -3.11 0.17
CA GLN A 115 11.63 -4.54 0.35
C GLN A 115 10.37 -5.00 -0.40
N ILE A 116 9.25 -4.27 -0.25
CA ILE A 116 7.98 -4.53 -0.93
C ILE A 116 8.16 -4.48 -2.45
N SER A 117 8.84 -3.46 -2.97
CA SER A 117 9.05 -3.31 -4.41
C SER A 117 9.82 -4.49 -5.00
N LYS A 118 10.82 -5.03 -4.26
CA LYS A 118 11.51 -6.25 -4.64
C LYS A 118 10.53 -7.42 -4.73
N ARG A 119 9.74 -7.69 -3.69
CA ARG A 119 8.77 -8.80 -3.64
C ARG A 119 7.76 -8.74 -4.79
N ILE A 120 7.13 -7.59 -4.99
CA ILE A 120 6.14 -7.38 -6.07
C ILE A 120 6.78 -7.57 -7.46
N SER A 121 8.04 -7.17 -7.63
CA SER A 121 8.76 -7.37 -8.91
C SER A 121 9.05 -8.85 -9.20
N PHE A 122 9.33 -9.66 -8.18
CA PHE A 122 9.52 -11.10 -8.33
C PHE A 122 8.21 -11.84 -8.60
N MET A 123 7.10 -11.39 -8.01
CA MET A 123 5.76 -11.95 -8.27
C MET A 123 5.25 -11.68 -9.68
N ASN A 124 5.63 -10.56 -10.29
CA ASN A 124 5.20 -10.18 -11.64
C ASN A 124 6.20 -10.58 -12.74
N LYS A 125 7.29 -11.29 -12.41
CA LYS A 125 8.11 -11.92 -13.45
C LYS A 125 7.32 -13.08 -14.02
N PRO A 126 6.96 -13.08 -15.32
CA PRO A 126 6.51 -14.30 -15.95
C PRO A 126 7.64 -15.32 -15.80
N SER A 127 7.29 -16.54 -15.40
CA SER A 127 8.19 -17.69 -15.40
C SER A 127 8.77 -17.85 -16.81
N ARG A 128 9.91 -17.20 -17.09
CA ARG A 128 10.72 -17.52 -18.25
C ARG A 128 11.54 -18.74 -17.86
N GLY A 129 11.02 -19.92 -18.18
CA GLY A 129 11.70 -21.20 -18.03
C GLY A 129 10.67 -22.31 -17.74
N GLY A 130 10.56 -23.37 -18.52
CA GLY A 130 11.33 -23.74 -19.70
C GLY A 130 10.65 -24.91 -20.41
N GLU A 131 10.60 -24.84 -21.73
CA GLU A 131 10.45 -26.01 -22.57
C GLU A 131 11.89 -26.42 -22.94
N LEU A 132 12.34 -27.51 -22.32
CA LEU A 132 13.37 -28.39 -22.89
C LEU A 132 12.63 -29.60 -23.47
#